data_AF-A0A075GG25-F1
#
_entry.id   AF-A0A075GG25-F1
#
_cell.length_a   1.000
_cell.length_b   1.000
_cell.length_c   1.000
_cell.angle_alpha   90.00
_cell.angle_beta   90.00
_cell.angle_gamma   90.00
#
_symmetry.space_group_name_H-M   'P 1'
#
loop_
_entity.id
_entity.type
_entity.pdbx_description
1 polymer ?
#
loop_
_entity_poly.entity_id
_entity_poly.type
_entity_poly.pdbx_seq_one_letter_code
_entity_poly.pdbx_strand_id
1 'polypeptide(L)'
;MVLEETYQKKILSLIHKTMNTSEISTPELDNKSWNIENNDEFKYGHRVGFLFGLIIGDYMTTYDKFPPEEDLFEIKDILMSKIDEIKSSVLDHYFYYR
;
A
#
# COMPACT_ATOMS: atom_id res chain seq x y z
N MET A 1 4.51 -5.78 -21.27
CA MET A 1 4.08 -4.39 -21.43
C MET A 1 4.53 -3.69 -20.15
N VAL A 2 5.24 -2.57 -20.27
CA VAL A 2 5.69 -1.71 -19.16
C VAL A 2 4.56 -0.71 -18.92
N LEU A 3 4.17 -0.46 -17.67
CA LEU A 3 3.02 0.37 -17.32
C LEU A 3 3.08 1.72 -18.03
N GLU A 4 1.92 2.19 -18.50
CA GLU A 4 1.82 3.52 -19.08
C GLU A 4 2.23 4.58 -18.04
N GLU A 5 3.00 5.60 -18.43
CA GLU A 5 3.45 6.67 -17.52
C GLU A 5 2.29 7.34 -16.76
N THR A 6 1.13 7.43 -17.40
CA THR A 6 -0.09 7.97 -16.78
C THR A 6 -0.56 7.09 -15.63
N TYR A 7 -0.46 5.77 -15.79
CA TYR A 7 -0.83 4.81 -14.75
C TYR A 7 0.21 4.79 -13.62
N GLN A 8 1.50 4.89 -13.93
CA GLN A 8 2.55 5.06 -12.90
C GLN A 8 2.30 6.31 -12.04
N LYS A 9 1.91 7.45 -12.65
CA LYS A 9 1.53 8.67 -11.92
C LYS A 9 0.28 8.45 -11.05
N LYS A 10 -0.69 7.66 -11.54
CA LYS A 10 -1.88 7.28 -10.78
C LYS A 10 -1.52 6.44 -9.55
N ILE A 11 -0.59 5.49 -9.69
CA ILE A 11 -0.05 4.71 -8.57
C ILE A 11 0.55 5.64 -7.51
N LEU A 12 1.40 6.58 -7.90
CA LEU A 12 1.98 7.55 -6.96
C LEU A 12 0.89 8.38 -6.26
N SER A 13 -0.12 8.83 -6.99
CA SER A 13 -1.26 9.55 -6.43
C SER A 13 -2.04 8.70 -5.42
N LEU A 14 -2.28 7.41 -5.71
CA LEU A 14 -2.93 6.47 -4.80
C LEU A 14 -2.10 6.24 -3.54
N ILE A 15 -0.78 6.12 -3.66
CA ILE A 15 0.13 6.00 -2.50
C ILE A 15 0.00 7.25 -1.63
N HIS A 16 0.12 8.46 -2.19
CA HIS A 16 0.00 9.71 -1.44
C HIS A 16 -1.37 9.89 -0.78
N LYS A 17 -2.46 9.58 -1.51
CA LYS A 17 -3.83 9.66 -0.95
C LYS A 17 -3.97 8.72 0.24
N THR A 18 -3.48 7.49 0.09
CA THR A 18 -3.57 6.46 1.12
C THR A 18 -2.72 6.85 2.33
N MET A 19 -1.50 7.37 2.15
CA MET A 19 -0.65 7.90 3.23
C MET A 19 -1.32 9.01 4.05
N ASN A 20 -2.17 9.82 3.41
CA ASN A 20 -2.87 10.94 4.06
C ASN A 20 -4.23 10.56 4.68
N THR A 21 -4.69 9.31 4.53
CA THR A 21 -5.91 8.84 5.17
C THR A 21 -5.60 7.94 6.37
N SER A 22 -6.24 8.27 7.50
CA SER A 22 -6.30 7.41 8.69
C SER A 22 -7.20 6.18 8.50
N GLU A 23 -7.85 6.06 7.34
CA GLU A 23 -8.87 5.06 7.00
C GLU A 23 -8.37 3.62 6.89
N ILE A 24 -7.07 3.37 7.06
CA ILE A 24 -6.52 2.01 7.18
C ILE A 24 -6.38 1.62 8.66
N SER A 25 -7.29 2.13 9.49
CA SER A 25 -7.70 1.47 10.73
C SER A 25 -8.77 0.47 10.34
N THR A 26 -8.35 -0.75 10.02
CA THR A 26 -9.27 -1.88 9.97
C THR A 26 -9.48 -2.35 11.42
N PRO A 27 -10.73 -2.32 11.96
CA PRO A 27 -11.01 -2.83 13.30
C PRO A 27 -10.58 -4.28 13.51
N GLU A 28 -10.36 -5.04 12.42
CA GLU A 28 -9.79 -6.39 12.47
C GLU A 28 -8.34 -6.43 12.98
N LEU A 29 -7.58 -5.33 12.91
CA LEU A 29 -6.24 -5.20 13.48
C LEU A 29 -6.31 -5.02 15.01
N ASP A 30 -7.32 -4.30 15.50
CA ASP A 30 -7.49 -4.03 16.93
C ASP A 30 -8.09 -5.24 17.69
N ASN A 31 -8.87 -6.07 17.00
CA ASN A 31 -9.59 -7.22 17.60
C ASN A 31 -8.83 -8.55 17.61
N LYS A 32 -7.60 -8.60 17.08
CA LYS A 32 -6.79 -9.82 17.06
C LYS A 32 -5.47 -9.61 17.77
N SER A 33 -5.22 -10.39 18.82
CA SER A 33 -3.89 -10.53 19.40
C SER A 33 -3.02 -11.33 18.43
N TRP A 34 -2.29 -10.62 17.57
CA TRP A 34 -1.32 -11.24 16.68
C TRP A 34 -0.03 -11.50 17.48
N ASN A 35 0.44 -12.75 17.49
CA ASN A 35 1.79 -13.07 18.00
C ASN A 35 2.83 -12.58 16.98
N ILE A 36 3.12 -11.29 17.03
CA ILE A 36 4.07 -10.63 16.14
C ILE A 36 5.37 -10.44 16.91
N GLU A 37 6.47 -11.00 16.39
CA GLU A 37 7.81 -10.78 16.96
C GLU A 37 8.29 -9.33 16.76
N ASN A 38 7.88 -8.70 15.65
CA ASN A 38 8.20 -7.31 15.31
C ASN A 38 6.97 -6.53 14.80
N ASN A 39 6.40 -5.68 15.66
CA ASN A 39 5.17 -4.93 15.38
C ASN A 39 5.30 -4.00 14.16
N ASP A 40 6.51 -3.47 13.92
CA ASP A 40 6.76 -2.53 12.83
C ASP A 40 6.74 -3.23 11.47
N GLU A 41 7.29 -4.45 11.39
CA GLU A 41 7.29 -5.26 10.16
C GLU A 41 5.89 -5.71 9.76
N PHE A 42 5.05 -6.10 10.73
CA PHE A 42 3.67 -6.50 10.44
C PHE A 42 2.81 -5.33 9.95
N LYS A 43 2.87 -4.18 10.64
CA LYS A 43 2.11 -2.99 10.24
C LYS A 43 2.54 -2.48 8.87
N TYR A 44 3.84 -2.49 8.62
CA TYR A 44 4.44 -2.19 7.33
C TYR A 44 3.95 -3.15 6.23
N GLY A 45 4.06 -4.46 6.47
CA GLY A 45 3.65 -5.48 5.51
C GLY A 45 2.17 -5.39 5.17
N HIS A 46 1.33 -5.13 6.17
CA HIS A 46 -0.10 -4.90 5.98
C HIS A 46 -0.36 -3.67 5.11
N ARG A 47 0.33 -2.55 5.36
CA ARG A 47 0.16 -1.30 4.59
C ARG A 47 0.58 -1.47 3.13
N VAL A 48 1.71 -2.11 2.89
CA VAL A 48 2.20 -2.40 1.52
C VAL A 48 1.25 -3.36 0.81
N GLY A 49 0.79 -4.42 1.49
CA GLY A 49 -0.16 -5.37 0.93
C GLY A 49 -1.51 -4.72 0.56
N PHE A 50 -2.01 -3.82 1.42
CA PHE A 50 -3.23 -3.06 1.16
C PHE A 50 -3.08 -2.15 -0.07
N LEU A 51 -2.00 -1.38 -0.16
CA LEU A 51 -1.69 -0.54 -1.32
C LEU A 51 -1.59 -1.36 -2.61
N PHE A 52 -0.93 -2.50 -2.56
CA PHE A 52 -0.81 -3.41 -3.69
C PHE A 52 -2.19 -3.90 -4.16
N GLY A 53 -3.05 -4.32 -3.23
CA GLY A 53 -4.42 -4.72 -3.53
C GLY A 53 -5.28 -3.60 -4.14
N LEU A 54 -5.17 -2.38 -3.61
CA LEU A 54 -5.87 -1.21 -4.18
C LEU A 54 -5.44 -0.92 -5.61
N ILE A 55 -4.13 -0.95 -5.89
CA ILE A 55 -3.59 -0.66 -7.23
C ILE A 55 -4.02 -1.74 -8.22
N ILE A 56 -4.02 -3.02 -7.82
CA ILE A 56 -4.52 -4.12 -8.66
C ILE A 56 -6.01 -3.94 -8.95
N GLY A 57 -6.81 -3.64 -7.93
CA GLY A 57 -8.25 -3.41 -8.10
C GLY A 57 -8.57 -2.26 -9.05
N ASP A 58 -7.83 -1.16 -8.93
CA ASP A 58 -7.93 -0.02 -9.85
C ASP A 58 -7.49 -0.38 -11.27
N TYR A 59 -6.46 -1.22 -11.42
CA TYR A 59 -5.98 -1.67 -12.75
C TYR A 59 -7.05 -2.50 -13.43
N MET A 60 -7.61 -3.48 -12.70
CA MET A 60 -8.67 -4.34 -13.18
C MET A 60 -9.90 -3.54 -13.60
N THR A 61 -10.24 -2.48 -12.84
CA THR A 61 -11.35 -1.59 -13.19
C THR A 61 -11.04 -0.74 -14.42
N THR A 62 -9.81 -0.26 -14.55
CA THR A 62 -9.39 0.63 -15.65
C THR A 62 -9.27 -0.11 -16.98
N TYR A 63 -8.73 -1.33 -16.95
CA TYR A 63 -8.37 -2.09 -18.16
C TYR A 63 -9.22 -3.34 -18.39
N ASP A 64 -10.21 -3.62 -17.52
CA ASP A 64 -11.10 -4.80 -17.57
C ASP A 64 -10.34 -6.14 -17.68
N LYS A 65 -9.16 -6.20 -17.05
CA LYS A 65 -8.28 -7.38 -17.05
C LYS A 65 -7.35 -7.39 -15.85
N PHE A 66 -6.88 -8.58 -15.49
CA PHE A 66 -5.84 -8.71 -14.47
C PHE A 66 -4.49 -8.20 -15.00
N PRO A 67 -3.66 -7.53 -14.17
CA PRO A 67 -2.34 -7.08 -14.60
C PRO A 67 -1.47 -8.28 -15.01
N PRO A 68 -0.78 -8.23 -16.17
CA PRO A 68 0.25 -9.21 -16.50
C PRO A 68 1.40 -9.17 -15.50
N GLU A 69 2.20 -10.23 -15.48
CA GLU A 69 3.30 -10.39 -14.53
C GLU A 69 4.30 -9.22 -14.54
N GLU A 70 4.62 -8.69 -15.73
CA GLU A 70 5.50 -7.52 -15.88
C GLU A 70 4.95 -6.28 -15.16
N ASP A 71 3.65 -6.00 -15.31
CA ASP A 71 2.98 -4.87 -14.65
C ASP A 71 2.94 -5.09 -13.12
N LEU A 72 2.78 -6.33 -12.66
CA LEU A 72 2.83 -6.65 -11.22
C LEU A 72 4.21 -6.39 -10.62
N PHE A 73 5.28 -6.76 -11.34
CA PHE A 73 6.65 -6.46 -10.92
C PHE A 73 6.89 -4.96 -10.86
N GLU A 74 6.43 -4.22 -11.86
CA GLU A 74 6.60 -2.78 -11.89
C GLU A 74 5.79 -2.06 -10.79
N ILE A 75 4.54 -2.48 -10.52
CA ILE A 75 3.75 -1.99 -9.38
C ILE A 75 4.53 -2.22 -8.07
N LYS A 76 5.10 -3.42 -7.90
CA LYS A 76 5.88 -3.77 -6.71
C LYS A 76 7.12 -2.88 -6.59
N ASP A 77 7.85 -2.66 -7.68
CA ASP A 77 9.05 -1.83 -7.68
C ASP A 77 8.72 -0.37 -7.34
N ILE A 78 7.61 0.18 -7.85
CA ILE A 78 7.14 1.52 -7.49
C ILE A 78 6.85 1.59 -5.98
N LEU A 79 6.14 0.62 -5.41
CA LEU A 79 5.87 0.57 -3.97
C LEU A 79 7.15 0.47 -3.14
N MET A 80 8.08 -0.41 -3.55
CA MET A 80 9.37 -0.59 -2.87
C MET A 80 10.28 0.64 -3.00
N SER A 81 10.16 1.43 -4.06
CA SER A 81 10.88 2.71 -4.17
C SER A 81 10.38 3.78 -3.19
N LYS A 82 9.15 3.62 -2.69
CA LYS A 82 8.48 4.54 -1.75
C LYS A 82 8.41 4.00 -0.33
N ILE A 83 9.25 3.02 -0.02
CA ILE A 83 9.08 2.22 1.18
C ILE A 83 9.31 2.97 2.49
N ASP A 84 10.27 3.89 2.49
CA ASP A 84 10.57 4.71 3.65
C ASP A 84 9.46 5.74 3.91
N GLU A 85 8.87 6.31 2.85
CA GLU A 85 7.71 7.20 2.94
C GLU A 85 6.48 6.46 3.52
N ILE A 86 6.23 5.24 3.03
CA ILE A 86 5.14 4.39 3.52
C ILE A 86 5.35 4.05 5.00
N LYS A 87 6.58 3.69 5.41
CA LYS A 87 6.90 3.42 6.83
C LYS A 87 6.69 4.65 7.71
N SER A 88 7.13 5.83 7.28
CA SER A 88 6.94 7.08 8.03
C SER A 88 5.46 7.39 8.26
N SER A 89 4.61 7.18 7.26
CA SER A 89 3.17 7.46 7.36
C SER A 89 2.44 6.61 8.43
N VAL A 90 2.93 5.39 8.67
CA VAL A 90 2.39 4.47 9.68
C VAL A 90 2.86 4.88 11.08
N LEU A 91 4.08 5.41 11.21
CA LEU A 91 4.63 5.86 12.48
C LEU A 91 3.96 7.16 12.97
N ASP A 92 3.68 8.13 12.10
CA ASP A 92 3.09 9.40 12.54
C ASP A 92 1.67 9.26 13.12
N HIS A 93 0.87 8.31 12.64
CA HIS A 93 -0.53 8.15 13.08
C HIS A 93 -0.69 7.37 14.40
N TYR A 94 0.26 6.49 14.74
CA TYR A 94 0.17 5.66 15.95
C TYR A 94 1.02 6.16 17.12
N PHE A 95 1.94 7.11 16.89
CA PHE A 95 2.83 7.64 17.93
C PHE A 95 2.39 9.00 18.53
N TYR A 96 1.31 9.61 18.02
CA TYR A 96 0.71 10.83 18.58
C TYR A 96 -0.68 10.60 19.18
N TYR A 97 -0.84 9.61 20.06
CA TYR A 97 -1.85 9.68 21.13
C TYR A 97 -1.31 8.97 22.37
N ARG A 98 -0.63 9.74 23.22
CA ARG A 98 -0.53 9.53 24.66
C ARG A 98 -0.72 10.85 25.37
#